data_AF-A0A6G3ZXM5-F1
#
_entry.id   AF-A0A6G3ZXM5-F1
#
_cell.length_a   1.000
_cell.length_b   1.000
_cell.length_c   1.000
_cell.angle_alpha   90.00
_cell.angle_beta   90.00
_cell.angle_gamma   90.00
#
_symmetry.space_group_name_H-M   'P 1'
#
loop_
_entity.id
_entity.type
_entity.pdbx_description
1 polymer ?
#
loop_
_entity_poly.entity_id
_entity_poly.type
_entity_poly.pdbx_seq_one_letter_code
_entity_poly.pdbx_strand_id
1 'polypeptide(L)'
;MLKRLLAIASFCIAMSFLNVFQWGALPRPNTANAEESNIVQVVVDKVAYKLNVADIPRFKEYLQTLPPDLQQLEKKRIRAWKVPNASQDILIVGTACGVKSCRLSVHMKRPGTDKWEGAPLEESAIYQESAVSPDQRKVAVVTSQSAGYKKTVNSVYTFKLDPAAAKVFTKLNKVEPKKMFNGSYSEPFHRFRFKDNGTYTADLLVQQSVTPPPSHLHHERRRQITGTIGEE
;
A
#
# COMPACT_ATOMS: atom_id res chain seq x y z
N MET A 1 79.41 -4.43 52.81
CA MET A 1 78.00 -4.55 53.27
C MET A 1 77.52 -3.12 53.55
N LEU A 2 76.42 -2.56 53.07
CA LEU A 2 75.19 -3.05 52.44
C LEU A 2 74.66 -1.95 51.49
N LYS A 3 73.82 -2.35 50.54
CA LYS A 3 73.35 -1.61 49.36
C LYS A 3 72.30 -0.53 49.67
N ARG A 4 72.31 0.49 48.78
CA ARG A 4 71.17 1.27 48.23
C ARG A 4 69.76 0.76 48.55
N LEU A 5 68.81 1.67 48.77
CA LEU A 5 67.63 1.86 47.91
C LEU A 5 66.77 3.07 48.31
N LEU A 6 66.34 3.81 47.27
CA LEU A 6 65.33 4.87 47.30
C LEU A 6 63.96 4.34 47.79
N ALA A 7 63.19 5.20 48.44
CA ALA A 7 61.73 5.21 48.28
C ALA A 7 61.17 6.61 48.53
N ILE A 8 60.48 7.10 47.51
CA ILE A 8 59.76 8.38 47.42
C ILE A 8 58.39 8.18 48.11
N ALA A 9 58.05 9.04 49.07
CA ALA A 9 56.69 9.16 49.63
C ALA A 9 56.24 10.61 49.43
N SER A 10 55.53 10.89 48.34
CA SER A 10 54.06 10.92 48.24
C SER A 10 53.44 12.05 49.08
N PHE A 11 53.34 13.22 48.45
CA PHE A 11 52.62 14.39 48.91
C PHE A 11 51.12 14.19 48.62
N CYS A 12 50.30 14.01 49.65
CA CYS A 12 48.85 14.09 49.55
C CYS A 12 48.43 15.57 49.45
N ILE A 13 48.14 16.05 48.23
CA ILE A 13 47.39 17.29 48.03
C ILE A 13 45.91 16.94 48.17
N ALA A 14 45.33 17.33 49.31
CA ALA A 14 43.89 17.46 49.46
C ALA A 14 43.43 18.70 48.66
N MET A 15 42.91 18.47 47.45
CA MET A 15 42.12 19.46 46.73
C MET A 15 40.66 19.05 46.76
N SER A 16 39.96 19.60 47.74
CA SER A 16 38.50 19.65 47.81
C SER A 16 37.97 20.51 46.65
N PHE A 17 37.62 19.88 45.54
CA PHE A 17 36.67 20.42 44.58
C PHE A 17 35.44 19.50 44.57
N LEU A 18 34.51 19.76 45.48
CA LEU A 18 33.12 19.38 45.33
C LEU A 18 32.53 20.23 44.20
N ASN A 19 32.84 19.86 42.97
CA ASN A 19 31.94 20.14 41.86
C ASN A 19 30.71 19.25 42.09
N VAL A 20 29.66 19.83 42.66
CA VAL A 20 28.30 19.34 42.49
C VAL A 20 27.99 19.51 41.01
N PHE A 21 28.46 18.56 40.21
CA PHE A 21 27.93 18.33 38.88
C PHE A 21 26.51 17.82 39.12
N GLN A 22 25.58 18.78 39.23
CA GLN A 22 24.18 18.52 38.92
C GLN A 22 24.19 18.00 37.49
N TRP A 23 24.22 16.69 37.35
CA TRP A 23 23.70 16.02 36.17
C TRP A 23 22.24 16.46 36.12
N GLY A 24 22.00 17.58 35.45
CA GLY A 24 20.70 17.93 34.94
C GLY A 24 20.21 16.67 34.27
N ALA A 25 19.17 16.08 34.83
CA ALA A 25 18.56 14.88 34.33
C ALA A 25 18.41 15.09 32.81
N LEU A 26 19.18 14.32 32.04
CA LEU A 26 18.97 14.24 30.61
C LEU A 26 17.47 14.04 30.44
N PRO A 27 16.79 14.85 29.61
CA PRO A 27 15.39 14.62 29.36
C PRO A 27 15.27 13.15 28.97
N ARG A 28 14.51 12.39 29.78
CA ARG A 28 14.17 11.01 29.41
C ARG A 28 13.72 11.09 27.96
N PRO A 29 14.24 10.23 27.06
CA PRO A 29 13.70 10.17 25.72
C PRO A 29 12.19 10.02 25.91
N ASN A 30 11.45 11.02 25.42
CA ASN A 30 10.00 10.95 25.41
C ASN A 30 9.68 9.54 24.94
N THR A 31 8.99 8.78 25.78
CA THR A 31 8.18 7.65 25.34
C THR A 31 7.15 8.26 24.39
N ALA A 32 7.58 8.57 23.16
CA ALA A 32 6.71 8.78 22.04
C ALA A 32 5.87 7.50 21.99
N ASN A 33 4.59 7.69 22.31
CA ASN A 33 3.64 6.66 22.64
C ASN A 33 3.79 5.45 21.72
N ALA A 34 3.80 4.25 22.31
CA ALA A 34 3.66 3.00 21.58
C ALA A 34 2.43 3.00 20.64
N GLU A 35 1.44 3.87 20.87
CA GLU A 35 0.28 4.10 20.01
C GLU A 35 0.60 4.73 18.65
N GLU A 36 1.51 5.71 18.55
CA GLU A 36 1.89 6.31 17.26
C GLU A 36 2.63 5.31 16.37
N SER A 37 3.28 4.32 16.98
CA SER A 37 3.99 3.27 16.25
C SER A 37 3.05 2.36 15.44
N ASN A 38 1.74 2.33 15.74
CA ASN A 38 0.77 1.43 15.12
C ASN A 38 -0.11 2.11 14.07
N ILE A 39 0.12 3.38 13.75
CA ILE A 39 -0.68 4.12 12.77
C ILE A 39 0.15 4.41 11.53
N VAL A 40 -0.46 4.20 10.36
CA VAL A 40 0.04 4.65 9.07
C VAL A 40 -0.82 5.82 8.60
N GLN A 41 -0.19 6.91 8.22
CA GLN A 41 -0.86 8.03 7.58
C GLN A 41 -0.58 8.02 6.08
N VAL A 42 -1.64 8.05 5.29
CA VAL A 42 -1.56 8.18 3.83
C VAL A 42 -2.31 9.43 3.39
N VAL A 43 -1.77 10.16 2.41
CA VAL A 43 -2.41 11.36 1.88
C VAL A 43 -2.91 11.07 0.47
N VAL A 44 -4.22 11.21 0.26
CA VAL A 44 -4.89 11.00 -1.03
C VAL A 44 -5.80 12.19 -1.29
N ASP A 45 -5.69 12.84 -2.44
CA ASP A 45 -6.48 14.03 -2.80
C ASP A 45 -6.47 15.12 -1.72
N LYS A 46 -5.30 15.36 -1.12
CA LYS A 46 -5.07 16.31 0.01
C LYS A 46 -5.79 15.94 1.31
N VAL A 47 -6.42 14.77 1.40
CA VAL A 47 -7.02 14.23 2.63
C VAL A 47 -6.04 13.27 3.28
N ALA A 48 -5.78 13.48 4.57
CA ALA A 48 -4.95 12.59 5.38
C ALA A 48 -5.82 11.48 6.00
N TYR A 49 -5.59 10.25 5.56
CA TYR A 49 -6.23 9.06 6.10
C TYR A 49 -5.30 8.38 7.11
N LYS A 50 -5.85 8.01 8.27
CA LYS A 50 -5.16 7.24 9.30
C LYS A 50 -5.65 5.80 9.23
N LEU A 51 -4.72 4.86 9.07
CA LEU A 51 -4.98 3.43 9.06
C LEU A 51 -4.19 2.78 10.19
N ASN A 52 -4.81 1.88 10.95
CA ASN A 52 -4.06 1.06 11.88
C ASN A 52 -3.24 0.02 11.09
N VAL A 53 -2.00 -0.22 11.49
CA VAL A 53 -1.15 -1.29 10.93
C VAL A 53 -1.86 -2.65 10.99
N ALA A 54 -2.66 -2.89 12.04
CA ALA A 54 -3.43 -4.11 12.20
C ALA A 54 -4.61 -4.25 11.21
N ASP A 55 -5.11 -3.13 10.67
CA ASP A 55 -6.20 -3.15 9.69
C ASP A 55 -5.70 -3.51 8.29
N ILE A 56 -4.39 -3.36 8.03
CA ILE A 56 -3.75 -3.69 6.75
C ILE A 56 -3.41 -5.20 6.71
N PRO A 57 -4.06 -5.99 5.83
CA PRO A 57 -3.89 -7.44 5.81
C PRO A 57 -2.42 -7.87 5.72
N ARG A 58 -1.99 -8.69 6.69
CA ARG A 58 -0.64 -9.27 6.78
C ARG A 58 0.50 -8.26 6.95
N PHE A 59 0.21 -6.97 7.17
CA PHE A 59 1.24 -5.93 7.25
C PHE A 59 1.94 -5.90 8.61
N LYS A 60 1.19 -6.15 9.70
CA LYS A 60 1.75 -6.25 11.05
C LYS A 60 2.80 -7.37 11.12
N GLU A 61 2.44 -8.55 10.63
CA GLU A 61 3.31 -9.72 10.57
C GLU A 61 4.53 -9.45 9.69
N TYR A 62 4.33 -8.77 8.56
CA TYR A 62 5.44 -8.36 7.69
C TYR A 62 6.43 -7.44 8.40
N LEU A 63 5.94 -6.38 9.06
CA LEU A 63 6.81 -5.43 9.79
C LEU A 63 7.61 -6.13 10.89
N GLN A 64 7.04 -7.14 11.56
CA GLN A 64 7.75 -7.92 12.58
C GLN A 64 8.93 -8.72 12.02
N THR A 65 8.98 -8.98 10.71
CA THR A 65 10.15 -9.62 10.07
C THR A 65 11.32 -8.66 9.81
N LEU A 66 11.15 -7.37 10.11
CA LEU A 66 12.09 -6.32 9.79
C LEU A 66 12.67 -5.65 11.06
N PRO A 67 13.93 -5.20 11.01
CA PRO A 67 14.50 -4.26 11.97
C PRO A 67 13.66 -2.97 12.16
N PRO A 68 13.66 -2.33 13.35
CA PRO A 68 12.81 -1.18 13.64
C PRO A 68 12.95 0.02 12.70
N ASP A 69 14.17 0.30 12.24
CA ASP A 69 14.47 1.35 11.26
C ASP A 69 13.82 1.06 9.90
N LEU A 70 13.90 -0.18 9.42
CA LEU A 70 13.24 -0.61 8.20
C LEU A 70 11.71 -0.65 8.32
N GLN A 71 11.16 -0.92 9.51
CA GLN A 71 9.72 -0.84 9.73
C GLN A 71 9.17 0.57 9.47
N GLN A 72 9.88 1.60 9.94
CA GLN A 72 9.47 3.00 9.73
C GLN A 72 9.58 3.38 8.25
N LEU A 73 10.58 2.88 7.54
CA LEU A 73 10.73 3.09 6.11
C LEU A 73 9.57 2.44 5.33
N GLU A 74 9.21 1.20 5.65
CA GLU A 74 8.09 0.49 4.99
C GLU A 74 6.74 1.17 5.26
N LYS A 75 6.49 1.66 6.47
CA LYS A 75 5.28 2.46 6.78
C LYS A 75 5.16 3.71 5.90
N LYS A 76 6.26 4.47 5.72
CA LYS A 76 6.32 5.67 4.86
C LYS A 76 6.15 5.37 3.37
N ARG A 77 6.37 4.12 2.98
CA ARG A 77 6.26 3.66 1.59
C ARG A 77 4.87 3.17 1.22
N ILE A 78 3.94 3.07 2.17
CA ILE A 78 2.55 2.78 1.84
C ILE A 78 2.02 3.85 0.88
N ARG A 79 1.25 3.38 -0.10
CA ARG A 79 0.51 4.19 -1.07
C ARG A 79 -0.95 3.86 -0.94
N ALA A 80 -1.78 4.87 -1.15
CA ALA A 80 -3.22 4.68 -1.19
C ALA A 80 -3.81 5.43 -2.38
N TRP A 81 -4.90 4.89 -2.91
CA TRP A 81 -5.69 5.47 -3.97
C TRP A 81 -7.15 5.48 -3.53
N LYS A 82 -7.86 6.58 -3.81
CA LYS A 82 -9.28 6.70 -3.51
C LYS A 82 -10.08 6.10 -4.64
N VAL A 83 -11.14 5.36 -4.30
CA VAL A 83 -12.11 4.91 -5.30
C VAL A 83 -13.01 6.08 -5.67
N PRO A 84 -13.06 6.50 -6.94
CA PRO A 84 -13.84 7.66 -7.35
C PRO A 84 -15.35 7.39 -7.18
N ASN A 85 -16.09 8.45 -6.81
CA ASN A 85 -17.56 8.45 -6.68
C ASN A 85 -18.14 7.44 -5.67
N ALA A 86 -17.32 6.88 -4.78
CA ALA A 86 -17.80 6.06 -3.68
C ALA A 86 -18.50 6.93 -2.62
N SER A 87 -19.67 6.49 -2.16
CA SER A 87 -20.42 7.14 -1.06
C SER A 87 -19.75 6.93 0.31
N GLN A 88 -18.85 5.97 0.40
CA GLN A 88 -18.09 5.63 1.60
C GLN A 88 -16.59 5.78 1.33
N ASP A 89 -15.82 5.96 2.40
CA ASP A 89 -14.36 5.97 2.33
C ASP A 89 -13.84 4.58 1.97
N ILE A 90 -13.55 4.38 0.68
CA ILE A 90 -12.92 3.19 0.14
C ILE A 90 -11.54 3.57 -0.41
N LEU A 91 -10.51 2.88 0.10
CA LEU A 91 -9.12 3.06 -0.30
C LEU A 91 -8.57 1.77 -0.90
N ILE A 92 -7.82 1.89 -1.98
CA ILE A 92 -6.91 0.84 -2.42
C ILE A 92 -5.58 1.13 -1.74
N VAL A 93 -5.08 0.20 -0.93
CA VAL A 93 -3.83 0.37 -0.17
C VAL A 93 -2.79 -0.59 -0.72
N GLY A 94 -1.69 -0.03 -1.20
CA GLY A 94 -0.51 -0.74 -1.65
C GLY A 94 0.63 -0.57 -0.67
N THR A 95 1.20 -1.68 -0.19
CA THR A 95 2.54 -1.64 0.40
C THR A 95 3.51 -1.58 -0.78
N ALA A 96 4.33 -0.51 -0.88
CA ALA A 96 5.28 -0.42 -1.97
C ALA A 96 6.14 -1.68 -2.03
N CYS A 97 6.58 -2.02 -3.24
CA CYS A 97 7.62 -3.00 -3.49
C CYS A 97 8.94 -2.56 -2.86
N GLY A 98 9.03 -2.67 -1.54
CA GLY A 98 10.21 -2.38 -0.74
C GLY A 98 11.16 -3.56 -0.77
N VAL A 99 11.64 -3.95 0.42
CA VAL A 99 12.70 -4.97 0.56
C VAL A 99 12.21 -6.39 0.28
N LYS A 100 10.93 -6.70 0.54
CA LYS A 100 10.40 -8.08 0.47
C LYS A 100 8.94 -8.26 0.06
N SER A 101 8.09 -7.22 0.09
CA SER A 101 6.65 -7.39 -0.14
C SER A 101 6.11 -6.35 -1.11
N CYS A 102 5.36 -6.82 -2.12
CA CYS A 102 4.50 -6.02 -2.98
C CYS A 102 3.08 -6.55 -2.77
N ARG A 103 2.23 -5.81 -2.06
CA ARG A 103 0.86 -6.26 -1.79
C ARG A 103 -0.11 -5.13 -1.94
N LEU A 104 -1.24 -5.46 -2.54
CA LEU A 104 -2.36 -4.56 -2.72
C LEU A 104 -3.54 -5.10 -1.92
N SER A 105 -4.37 -4.20 -1.43
CA SER A 105 -5.57 -4.54 -0.68
C SER A 105 -6.63 -3.47 -0.87
N VAL A 106 -7.88 -3.86 -0.78
CA VAL A 106 -9.04 -2.95 -0.83
C VAL A 106 -9.52 -2.74 0.60
N HIS A 107 -9.71 -1.50 1.00
CA HIS A 107 -10.05 -1.07 2.35
C HIS A 107 -11.28 -0.22 2.36
N MET A 108 -12.14 -0.40 3.36
CA MET A 108 -13.31 0.43 3.57
C MET A 108 -13.44 0.77 5.04
N LYS A 109 -13.72 2.04 5.31
CA LYS A 109 -13.94 2.54 6.67
C LYS A 109 -15.31 2.10 7.16
N ARG A 110 -15.38 1.50 8.35
CA ARG A 110 -16.66 1.14 8.98
C ARG A 110 -17.41 2.41 9.40
N PRO A 111 -18.69 2.58 9.03
CA PRO A 111 -19.45 3.77 9.41
C PRO A 111 -19.46 3.99 10.92
N GLY A 112 -19.24 5.23 11.33
CA GLY A 112 -19.24 5.62 12.75
C GLY A 112 -18.02 5.17 13.56
N THR A 113 -16.99 4.60 12.92
CA THR A 113 -15.75 4.15 13.59
C THR A 113 -14.50 4.60 12.84
N ASP A 114 -13.34 4.56 13.49
CA ASP A 114 -12.04 4.74 12.82
C ASP A 114 -11.41 3.43 12.32
N LYS A 115 -12.17 2.33 12.37
CA LYS A 115 -11.70 1.02 11.95
C LYS A 115 -11.79 0.86 10.43
N TRP A 116 -10.69 0.44 9.83
CA TRP A 116 -10.67 0.00 8.43
C TRP A 116 -10.80 -1.50 8.37
N GLU A 117 -11.51 -1.99 7.36
CA GLU A 117 -11.51 -3.41 7.05
C GLU A 117 -10.98 -3.63 5.64
N GLY A 118 -10.01 -4.53 5.52
CA GLY A 118 -9.29 -4.79 4.28
C GLY A 118 -9.52 -6.19 3.72
N ALA A 119 -9.59 -6.30 2.39
CA ALA A 119 -9.49 -7.55 1.66
C ALA A 119 -8.18 -7.57 0.84
N PRO A 120 -7.31 -8.58 1.00
CA PRO A 120 -6.08 -8.67 0.22
C PRO A 120 -6.38 -8.99 -1.25
N LEU A 121 -5.59 -8.39 -2.13
CA LEU A 121 -5.46 -8.77 -3.53
C LEU A 121 -4.23 -9.68 -3.69
N GLU A 122 -3.91 -10.05 -4.92
CA GLU A 122 -2.75 -10.92 -5.18
C GLU A 122 -1.42 -10.24 -4.89
N GLU A 123 -0.43 -11.07 -4.57
CA GLU A 123 0.94 -10.60 -4.40
C GLU A 123 1.48 -10.03 -5.72
N SER A 124 2.33 -9.02 -5.62
CA SER A 124 2.89 -8.28 -6.76
C SER A 124 1.87 -7.60 -7.66
N ALA A 125 0.60 -7.50 -7.25
CA ALA A 125 -0.40 -6.72 -7.96
C ALA A 125 -0.10 -5.21 -7.84
N ILE A 126 -0.12 -4.54 -8.98
CA ILE A 126 0.02 -3.09 -9.11
C ILE A 126 -1.36 -2.52 -9.43
N TYR A 127 -1.78 -1.49 -8.69
CA TYR A 127 -3.05 -0.81 -8.93
C TYR A 127 -3.04 -0.09 -10.28
N GLN A 128 -4.14 -0.21 -11.03
CA GLN A 128 -4.36 0.52 -12.27
C GLN A 128 -5.52 1.50 -12.11
N GLU A 129 -6.73 0.98 -11.93
CA GLU A 129 -7.95 1.78 -11.81
C GLU A 129 -8.98 1.10 -10.90
N SER A 130 -10.01 1.83 -10.49
CA SER A 130 -11.14 1.29 -9.74
C SER A 130 -12.41 2.06 -10.07
N ALA A 131 -13.55 1.40 -9.89
CA ALA A 131 -14.86 2.04 -9.96
C ALA A 131 -15.83 1.38 -8.97
N VAL A 132 -16.86 2.13 -8.61
CA VAL A 132 -18.00 1.64 -7.83
C VAL A 132 -19.21 1.45 -8.75
N SER A 133 -20.05 0.45 -8.47
CA SER A 133 -21.30 0.23 -9.20
C SER A 133 -22.30 1.36 -8.96
N PRO A 134 -23.26 1.59 -9.88
CA PRO A 134 -24.27 2.64 -9.73
C PRO A 134 -25.07 2.54 -8.43
N ASP A 135 -25.39 1.33 -7.98
CA ASP A 135 -26.09 1.09 -6.71
C ASP A 135 -25.19 1.21 -5.45
N GLN A 136 -23.90 1.49 -5.63
CA GLN A 136 -22.90 1.59 -4.56
C GLN A 136 -22.69 0.29 -3.76
N ARG A 137 -23.10 -0.87 -4.29
CA ARG A 137 -23.00 -2.18 -3.61
C ARG A 137 -21.83 -3.03 -4.08
N LYS A 138 -21.12 -2.62 -5.13
CA LYS A 138 -19.95 -3.32 -5.65
C LYS A 138 -18.82 -2.34 -5.92
N VAL A 139 -17.59 -2.77 -5.66
CA VAL A 139 -16.38 -2.09 -6.14
C VAL A 139 -15.62 -3.06 -7.03
N ALA A 140 -15.13 -2.57 -8.17
CA ALA A 140 -14.22 -3.29 -9.02
C ALA A 140 -12.86 -2.61 -9.03
N VAL A 141 -11.81 -3.41 -8.90
CA VAL A 141 -10.42 -2.97 -8.83
C VAL A 141 -9.64 -3.67 -9.92
N VAL A 142 -9.01 -2.86 -10.76
CA VAL A 142 -8.18 -3.31 -11.86
C VAL A 142 -6.72 -3.29 -11.40
N THR A 143 -6.04 -4.40 -11.63
CA THR A 143 -4.61 -4.55 -11.30
C THR A 143 -3.82 -5.09 -12.47
N SER A 144 -2.51 -4.88 -12.43
CA SER A 144 -1.53 -5.47 -13.34
C SER A 144 -0.44 -6.23 -12.58
N GLN A 145 0.08 -7.31 -13.14
CA GLN A 145 1.19 -8.10 -12.60
C GLN A 145 2.17 -8.47 -13.72
N SER A 146 3.47 -8.51 -13.40
CA SER A 146 4.48 -9.08 -14.31
C SER A 146 4.33 -10.59 -14.37
N ALA A 147 4.29 -11.15 -15.58
CA ALA A 147 4.21 -12.59 -15.85
C ALA A 147 5.42 -13.09 -16.66
N GLY A 148 6.54 -12.36 -16.62
CA GLY A 148 7.78 -12.68 -17.32
C GLY A 148 8.24 -11.55 -18.26
N TYR A 149 9.32 -11.80 -19.02
CA TYR A 149 9.90 -10.80 -19.91
C TYR A 149 8.86 -10.24 -20.90
N LYS A 150 8.58 -8.94 -20.79
CA LYS A 150 7.60 -8.20 -21.60
C LYS A 150 6.18 -8.77 -21.55
N LYS A 151 5.82 -9.48 -20.47
CA LYS A 151 4.47 -10.03 -20.27
C LYS A 151 3.84 -9.44 -19.02
N THR A 152 2.67 -8.85 -19.19
CA THR A 152 1.83 -8.34 -18.10
C THR A 152 0.50 -9.06 -18.11
N VAL A 153 0.02 -9.47 -16.94
CA VAL A 153 -1.33 -9.98 -16.75
C VAL A 153 -2.11 -8.92 -15.98
N ASN A 154 -3.20 -8.44 -16.57
CA ASN A 154 -4.14 -7.62 -15.83
C ASN A 154 -5.20 -8.50 -15.16
N SER A 155 -5.90 -7.99 -14.16
CA SER A 155 -6.99 -8.69 -13.50
C SER A 155 -8.02 -7.68 -13.01
N VAL A 156 -9.30 -8.06 -13.09
CA VAL A 156 -10.39 -7.29 -12.49
C VAL A 156 -10.92 -8.08 -11.31
N TYR A 157 -10.82 -7.50 -10.13
CA TYR A 157 -11.39 -8.03 -8.90
C TYR A 157 -12.67 -7.29 -8.58
N THR A 158 -13.75 -8.02 -8.33
CA THR A 158 -15.00 -7.41 -7.86
C THR A 158 -15.26 -7.81 -6.42
N PHE A 159 -15.68 -6.84 -5.61
CA PHE A 159 -16.07 -7.04 -4.23
C PHE A 159 -17.49 -6.53 -4.01
N LYS A 160 -18.28 -7.28 -3.23
CA LYS A 160 -19.51 -6.76 -2.63
C LYS A 160 -19.15 -5.83 -1.48
N LEU A 161 -19.84 -4.69 -1.42
CA LEU A 161 -19.77 -3.70 -0.36
C LEU A 161 -20.99 -3.88 0.54
N ASP A 162 -20.76 -4.24 1.80
CA ASP A 162 -21.82 -4.27 2.80
C ASP A 162 -21.33 -3.63 4.11
N PRO A 163 -21.63 -2.34 4.35
CA PRO A 163 -21.17 -1.63 5.55
C PRO A 163 -21.75 -2.17 6.85
N ALA A 164 -22.88 -2.88 6.80
CA ALA A 164 -23.52 -3.46 7.96
C ALA A 164 -23.04 -4.90 8.24
N ALA A 165 -22.36 -5.53 7.29
CA ALA A 165 -21.92 -6.91 7.44
C ALA A 165 -20.77 -7.07 8.47
N ALA A 166 -20.68 -8.29 8.99
CA ALA A 166 -19.54 -8.73 9.79
C ALA A 166 -18.23 -8.69 8.99
N LYS A 167 -18.31 -8.95 7.68
CA LYS A 167 -17.22 -8.74 6.73
C LYS A 167 -17.66 -7.76 5.65
N VAL A 168 -17.00 -6.62 5.59
CA VAL A 168 -17.34 -5.48 4.72
C VAL A 168 -17.13 -5.81 3.24
N PHE A 169 -16.11 -6.61 2.95
CA PHE A 169 -15.79 -7.05 1.60
C PHE A 169 -15.95 -8.56 1.42
N THR A 170 -16.74 -8.93 0.43
CA THR A 170 -16.76 -10.29 -0.11
C THR A 170 -16.22 -10.25 -1.52
N LYS A 171 -15.06 -10.89 -1.76
CA LYS A 171 -14.52 -11.06 -3.11
C LYS A 171 -15.47 -11.96 -3.89
N LEU A 172 -16.02 -11.44 -4.98
CA LEU A 172 -16.99 -12.14 -5.81
C LEU A 172 -16.29 -12.89 -6.95
N ASN A 173 -15.36 -12.23 -7.64
CA ASN A 173 -14.73 -12.82 -8.83
C ASN A 173 -13.35 -12.20 -9.10
N LYS A 174 -12.50 -12.97 -9.80
CA LYS A 174 -11.30 -12.51 -10.50
C LYS A 174 -11.45 -12.88 -11.98
N VAL A 175 -11.44 -11.88 -12.85
CA VAL A 175 -11.47 -12.13 -14.30
C VAL A 175 -10.15 -11.68 -14.93
N GLU A 176 -9.50 -12.59 -15.65
CA GLU A 176 -8.32 -12.28 -16.46
C GLU A 176 -8.73 -11.77 -17.85
N PRO A 177 -8.15 -10.66 -18.34
CA PRO A 177 -8.43 -10.07 -19.64
C PRO A 177 -8.28 -11.06 -20.78
N LYS A 178 -7.35 -12.03 -20.72
CA LYS A 178 -7.21 -13.03 -21.78
C LYS A 178 -8.47 -13.84 -22.01
N LYS A 179 -9.27 -14.09 -20.95
CA LYS A 179 -10.58 -14.76 -21.03
C LYS A 179 -11.67 -13.82 -21.55
N MET A 180 -11.48 -12.51 -21.44
CA MET A 180 -12.41 -11.49 -21.97
C MET A 180 -12.07 -11.07 -23.42
N PHE A 181 -10.80 -11.16 -23.83
CA PHE A 181 -10.26 -10.51 -25.03
C PHE A 181 -9.48 -11.45 -25.97
N ASN A 182 -9.84 -12.74 -25.98
CA ASN A 182 -9.29 -13.72 -26.93
C ASN A 182 -7.75 -13.72 -27.00
N GLY A 183 -7.10 -13.66 -25.84
CA GLY A 183 -5.65 -13.92 -25.66
C GLY A 183 -4.65 -12.77 -25.89
N SER A 184 -5.02 -11.60 -26.43
CA SER A 184 -4.04 -10.62 -26.94
C SER A 184 -3.96 -9.29 -26.18
N TYR A 185 -3.77 -9.31 -24.85
CA TYR A 185 -3.69 -8.05 -24.09
C TYR A 185 -2.67 -8.05 -22.94
N SER A 186 -1.84 -7.00 -22.91
CA SER A 186 -0.80 -6.74 -21.88
C SER A 186 -0.77 -5.29 -21.37
N GLU A 187 -1.55 -4.37 -21.95
CA GLU A 187 -1.48 -2.94 -21.62
C GLU A 187 -2.35 -2.57 -20.41
N PRO A 188 -2.14 -1.42 -19.76
CA PRO A 188 -3.00 -0.96 -18.67
C PRO A 188 -4.41 -0.59 -19.17
N PHE A 189 -5.43 -0.87 -18.37
CA PHE A 189 -6.80 -0.42 -18.67
C PHE A 189 -6.94 1.07 -18.39
N HIS A 190 -7.75 1.74 -19.20
CA HIS A 190 -8.10 3.14 -18.98
C HIS A 190 -9.59 3.37 -18.89
N ARG A 191 -10.03 4.38 -18.13
CA ARG A 191 -11.44 4.79 -18.04
C ARG A 191 -12.41 3.65 -17.69
N PHE A 192 -11.95 2.76 -16.81
CA PHE A 192 -12.74 1.70 -16.24
C PHE A 192 -13.94 2.29 -15.47
N ARG A 193 -15.14 1.84 -15.83
CA ARG A 193 -16.39 2.30 -15.20
C ARG A 193 -17.47 1.23 -15.31
N PHE A 194 -18.34 1.16 -14.32
CA PHE A 194 -19.57 0.39 -14.45
C PHE A 194 -20.51 1.05 -15.45
N LYS A 195 -21.15 0.23 -16.29
CA LYS A 195 -22.27 0.66 -17.14
C LYS A 195 -23.60 0.44 -16.43
N ASP A 196 -23.72 -0.69 -15.73
CA ASP A 196 -24.83 -1.06 -14.84
C ASP A 196 -24.27 -1.90 -13.67
N ASN A 197 -25.11 -2.53 -12.84
CA ASN A 197 -24.67 -3.29 -11.67
C ASN A 197 -24.02 -4.66 -11.99
N GLY A 198 -24.11 -5.12 -13.24
CA GLY A 198 -23.57 -6.40 -13.72
C GLY A 198 -22.49 -6.26 -14.80
N THR A 199 -22.36 -5.09 -15.43
CA THR A 199 -21.43 -4.86 -16.54
C THR A 199 -20.56 -3.63 -16.33
N TYR A 200 -19.32 -3.72 -16.82
CA TYR A 200 -18.37 -2.61 -16.85
C TYR A 200 -17.86 -2.38 -18.27
N THR A 201 -17.33 -1.19 -18.47
CA THR A 201 -16.60 -0.80 -19.68
C THR A 201 -15.21 -0.31 -19.32
N ALA A 202 -14.27 -0.49 -20.23
CA ALA A 202 -12.94 0.09 -20.16
C ALA A 202 -12.45 0.44 -21.57
N ASP A 203 -11.50 1.36 -21.67
CA ASP A 203 -10.76 1.65 -22.88
C ASP A 203 -9.44 0.89 -22.86
N LEU A 204 -9.17 0.13 -23.91
CA LEU A 204 -7.88 -0.49 -24.16
C LEU A 204 -7.02 0.45 -25.02
N LEU A 205 -5.77 0.66 -24.61
CA LEU A 205 -4.76 1.19 -25.52
C LEU A 205 -4.24 0.04 -26.38
N VAL A 206 -4.54 0.08 -27.67
CA VAL A 206 -4.02 -0.89 -28.63
C VAL A 206 -2.88 -0.21 -29.39
N GLN A 207 -1.64 -0.52 -29.03
CA GLN A 207 -0.50 -0.11 -29.84
C GLN A 207 -0.47 -0.99 -31.09
N GLN A 208 -0.83 -0.44 -32.25
CA GLN A 208 -0.63 -1.16 -33.51
C GLN A 208 0.88 -1.29 -33.72
N SER A 209 1.39 -2.52 -33.81
CA SER A 209 2.70 -2.81 -34.37
C SER A 209 2.64 -2.53 -35.88
N VAL A 210 2.68 -1.26 -36.27
CA VAL A 210 2.77 -0.88 -37.68
C VAL A 210 4.25 -0.87 -38.05
N THR A 211 4.73 -1.97 -38.62
CA THR A 211 5.94 -2.00 -39.42
C THR A 211 5.56 -1.82 -40.90
N PRO A 212 6.07 -0.82 -41.65
CA PRO A 212 6.95 0.31 -41.28
C PRO A 212 6.15 1.63 -41.05
N PRO A 213 6.76 2.68 -40.47
CA PRO A 213 6.05 3.90 -40.09
C PRO A 213 5.82 4.84 -41.29
N PRO A 214 4.61 5.42 -41.48
CA PRO A 214 4.53 6.76 -42.03
C PRO A 214 5.07 7.71 -40.95
N SER A 215 6.10 8.47 -41.32
CA SER A 215 6.65 9.56 -40.53
C SER A 215 5.53 10.46 -39.97
N HIS A 216 5.51 10.61 -38.64
CA HIS A 216 4.85 11.67 -37.84
C HIS A 216 3.44 11.47 -37.24
N LEU A 217 2.79 10.31 -37.31
CA LEU A 217 1.52 10.11 -36.57
C LEU A 217 1.46 8.79 -35.81
N HIS A 218 1.82 8.83 -34.52
CA HIS A 218 1.39 7.79 -33.57
C HIS A 218 -0.13 7.94 -33.35
N HIS A 219 -0.94 7.26 -34.17
CA HIS A 219 -2.36 7.12 -33.86
C HIS A 219 -2.55 6.10 -32.74
N GLU A 220 -2.72 6.58 -31.51
CA GLU A 220 -3.30 5.79 -30.43
C GLU A 220 -4.74 5.42 -30.81
N ARG A 221 -5.00 4.16 -31.15
CA ARG A 221 -6.37 3.65 -31.25
C ARG A 221 -6.81 3.16 -29.88
N ARG A 222 -7.88 3.77 -29.37
CA ARG A 222 -8.59 3.30 -28.18
C ARG A 222 -9.72 2.38 -28.62
N ARG A 223 -9.78 1.18 -28.03
CA ARG A 223 -10.92 0.27 -28.22
C ARG A 223 -11.69 0.19 -26.91
N GLN A 224 -12.93 0.65 -26.90
CA GLN A 224 -13.81 0.40 -25.78
C GLN A 224 -14.22 -1.07 -25.76
N ILE A 225 -14.27 -1.62 -24.57
CA ILE A 225 -14.64 -3.00 -24.29
C ILE A 225 -15.69 -3.04 -23.18
N THR A 226 -16.50 -4.09 -23.18
CA THR A 226 -17.50 -4.37 -22.16
C THR A 226 -17.20 -5.74 -21.56
N GLY A 227 -17.22 -5.83 -20.23
CA GLY A 227 -17.12 -7.10 -19.51
C GLY A 227 -18.32 -7.28 -18.58
N THR A 228 -18.65 -8.53 -18.29
CA THR A 228 -19.65 -8.92 -17.30
C THR A 228 -18.95 -9.32 -16.00
N ILE A 229 -19.53 -8.91 -14.89
CA ILE A 229 -19.17 -9.40 -13.56
C ILE A 229 -20.02 -10.62 -13.32
N GLY A 230 -19.42 -11.80 -13.36
CA GLY A 230 -20.10 -13.03 -12.94
C GLY A 230 -20.50 -12.90 -11.48
N GLU A 231 -21.78 -13.18 -11.19
CA GLU A 231 -22.22 -13.57 -9.87
C GLU A 231 -21.90 -15.07 -9.79
N GLU A 232 -20.94 -15.45 -8.93
CA GLU A 232 -20.83 -16.85 -8.50
C GLU A 232 -21.96 -17.16 -7.50
#